data_AF-A0A2V2SAE9-F1
#
_entry.id   AF-A0A2V2SAE9-F1
#
_cell.length_a   1.000
_cell.length_b   1.000
_cell.length_c   1.000
_cell.angle_alpha   90.00
_cell.angle_beta   90.00
_cell.angle_gamma   90.00
#
_symmetry.space_group_name_H-M   'P 1'
#
loop_
_entity.id
_entity.type
_entity.pdbx_description
1 polymer ?
#
loop_
_entity_poly.entity_id
_entity_poly.type
_entity_poly.pdbx_seq_one_letter_code
_entity_poly.pdbx_strand_id
1 'polypeptide(L)'
;MKLTLLRYLLMVDAAFLLLLGALLIFAPVQIECAFHFDNLPQAVSYLIGLWGCVFVTMGFGYVVAATDPLRHLAWIQVAIARGALEFVLGLVYLGRGIVSWPQAAFGVIAAGLITVAYLALYPRPARTAAS
;
A
#
# COMPACT_ATOMS: atom_id res chain seq x y z
N MET A 1 -4.82 23.54 -1.11
CA MET A 1 -5.78 22.43 -1.02
C MET A 1 -5.18 21.08 -1.43
N LYS A 2 -4.64 20.91 -2.65
CA LYS A 2 -4.02 19.64 -3.09
C LYS A 2 -2.94 19.10 -2.15
N LEU A 3 -2.08 19.98 -1.64
CA LEU A 3 -1.02 19.58 -0.70
C LEU A 3 -1.59 19.08 0.65
N THR A 4 -2.60 19.74 1.19
CA THR A 4 -3.29 19.30 2.42
C THR A 4 -3.95 17.93 2.23
N LEU A 5 -4.59 17.72 1.08
CA LEU A 5 -5.20 16.44 0.73
C LEU A 5 -4.15 15.32 0.57
N LEU A 6 -3.00 15.63 -0.03
CA LEU A 6 -1.88 14.69 -0.13
C LEU A 6 -1.33 14.30 1.25
N ARG A 7 -1.26 15.25 2.20
CA ARG A 7 -0.87 14.95 3.59
C ARG A 7 -1.87 14.01 4.26
N TYR A 8 -3.17 14.25 4.09
CA TYR A 8 -4.20 13.36 4.62
C TYR A 8 -4.14 11.97 3.98
N LEU A 9 -3.92 11.89 2.66
CA LEU A 9 -3.74 10.62 1.97
C LEU A 9 -2.55 9.84 2.55
N LEU A 10 -1.40 10.49 2.72
CA LEU A 10 -0.22 9.89 3.35
C LEU A 10 -0.50 9.42 4.78
N MET A 11 -1.23 10.20 5.58
CA MET A 11 -1.58 9.81 6.96
C MET A 11 -2.54 8.62 7.02
N VAL A 12 -3.56 8.59 6.16
CA VAL A 12 -4.51 7.48 6.08
C VAL A 12 -3.80 6.21 5.61
N ASP A 13 -2.97 6.31 4.57
CA ASP A 13 -2.19 5.19 4.07
C ASP A 13 -1.16 4.71 5.11
N ALA A 14 -0.51 5.63 5.81
CA ALA A 14 0.39 5.28 6.93
C ALA A 14 -0.34 4.53 8.05
N ALA A 15 -1.51 5.02 8.47
CA ALA A 15 -2.32 4.36 9.50
C ALA A 15 -2.76 2.97 9.05
N PHE A 16 -3.17 2.82 7.78
CA PHE A 16 -3.52 1.54 7.20
C PHE A 16 -2.33 0.57 7.18
N LEU A 17 -1.16 1.02 6.71
CA LEU A 17 0.05 0.20 6.69
C LEU A 17 0.54 -0.19 8.08
N LEU A 18 0.47 0.71 9.06
CA LEU A 18 0.83 0.40 10.44
C LEU A 18 -0.13 -0.63 11.05
N LEU A 19 -1.44 -0.44 10.86
CA LEU A 19 -2.45 -1.36 11.38
C LEU A 19 -2.34 -2.74 10.71
N LEU A 20 -2.35 -2.78 9.39
CA LEU A 20 -2.23 -4.02 8.63
C LEU A 20 -0.88 -4.69 8.91
N GLY A 21 0.21 -3.93 8.91
CA GLY A 21 1.54 -4.44 9.23
C GLY A 21 1.62 -5.05 10.64
N ALA A 22 1.05 -4.40 11.65
CA ALA A 22 0.96 -4.95 13.01
C ALA A 22 0.13 -6.24 13.04
N LEU A 23 -1.00 -6.30 12.33
CA LEU A 23 -1.81 -7.50 12.24
C LEU A 23 -1.07 -8.65 11.55
N LEU A 24 -0.32 -8.38 10.48
CA LEU A 24 0.50 -9.39 9.79
C LEU A 24 1.62 -9.94 10.71
N ILE A 25 2.19 -9.11 11.59
CA ILE A 25 3.25 -9.52 12.52
C ILE A 25 2.69 -10.34 13.68
N PHE A 26 1.64 -9.85 14.34
CA PHE A 26 1.16 -10.42 15.60
C PHE A 26 -0.01 -11.39 15.44
N ALA A 27 -0.73 -11.33 14.33
CA ALA A 27 -1.94 -12.11 14.07
C ALA A 27 -2.02 -12.62 12.60
N PRO A 28 -0.95 -13.24 12.05
CA PRO A 28 -0.92 -13.65 10.64
C PRO A 28 -2.05 -14.64 10.30
N VAL A 29 -2.32 -15.63 11.16
CA VAL A 29 -3.36 -16.65 10.92
C VAL A 29 -4.76 -16.03 10.85
N GLN A 30 -5.06 -15.04 11.69
CA GLN A 30 -6.35 -14.35 11.66
C GLN A 30 -6.53 -13.58 10.35
N ILE A 31 -5.46 -12.98 9.82
CA ILE A 31 -5.46 -12.32 8.53
C ILE A 31 -5.64 -13.35 7.41
N GLU A 32 -4.89 -14.45 7.41
CA GLU A 32 -5.04 -15.54 6.44
C GLU A 32 -6.51 -16.00 6.34
N CYS A 33 -7.16 -16.27 7.48
CA CYS A 33 -8.58 -16.62 7.53
C CYS A 33 -9.51 -15.49 7.03
N ALA A 34 -9.24 -14.23 7.39
CA ALA A 34 -10.05 -13.10 6.95
C ALA A 34 -10.00 -12.90 5.43
N PHE A 35 -8.88 -13.27 4.80
CA PHE A 35 -8.72 -13.27 3.34
C PHE A 35 -9.06 -14.60 2.68
N HIS A 36 -9.67 -15.56 3.39
CA HIS A 36 -10.02 -16.89 2.86
C HIS A 36 -8.81 -17.71 2.35
N PHE A 37 -7.62 -17.49 2.91
CA PHE A 37 -6.47 -18.35 2.69
C PHE A 37 -6.52 -19.51 3.70
N ASP A 38 -7.27 -20.56 3.35
CA ASP A 38 -7.40 -21.73 4.19
C ASP A 38 -6.23 -22.71 4.01
N ASN A 39 -5.75 -23.29 5.11
CA ASN A 39 -4.74 -24.35 5.13
C ASN A 39 -3.35 -23.96 4.57
N LEU A 40 -2.89 -22.73 4.79
CA LEU A 40 -1.51 -22.36 4.47
C LEU A 40 -0.51 -23.09 5.38
N PRO A 41 0.65 -23.53 4.85
CA PRO A 41 1.74 -24.03 5.68
C PRO A 41 2.18 -22.97 6.70
N GLN A 42 2.43 -23.35 7.95
CA GLN A 42 2.82 -22.42 9.03
C GLN A 42 4.09 -21.59 8.69
N ALA A 43 4.97 -22.13 7.84
CA ALA A 43 6.14 -21.41 7.34
C ALA A 43 5.77 -20.15 6.51
N VAL A 44 4.58 -20.11 5.90
CA VAL A 44 4.09 -18.93 5.17
C VAL A 44 3.79 -17.77 6.12
N SER A 45 3.36 -18.04 7.35
CA SER A 45 3.12 -17.01 8.37
C SER A 45 4.40 -16.23 8.70
N TYR A 46 5.59 -16.83 8.55
CA TYR A 46 6.87 -16.10 8.66
C TYR A 46 7.04 -15.08 7.53
N LEU A 47 6.72 -15.44 6.28
CA LEU A 47 6.78 -14.52 5.14
C LEU A 47 5.74 -13.40 5.26
N ILE A 48 4.54 -13.73 5.76
CA ILE A 48 3.48 -12.77 6.06
C ILE A 48 3.95 -11.78 7.13
N GLY A 49 4.55 -12.26 8.22
CA GLY A 49 5.12 -11.42 9.26
C GLY A 49 6.24 -10.51 8.75
N LEU A 50 7.13 -11.04 7.90
CA LEU A 50 8.19 -10.26 7.25
C LEU A 50 7.59 -9.12 6.39
N TRP A 51 6.53 -9.42 5.63
CA TRP A 51 5.80 -8.42 4.87
C TRP A 51 5.16 -7.37 5.78
N GLY A 52 4.66 -7.78 6.94
CA GLY A 52 4.20 -6.89 7.99
C GLY A 52 5.28 -5.92 8.49
N CYS A 53 6.52 -6.37 8.66
CA CYS A 53 7.65 -5.48 9.01
C CYS A 53 7.90 -4.42 7.92
N VAL A 54 7.80 -4.80 6.65
CA VAL A 54 7.91 -3.86 5.52
C VAL A 54 6.80 -2.81 5.60
N PHE A 55 5.55 -3.23 5.85
CA PHE A 55 4.42 -2.31 5.99
C PHE A 55 4.57 -1.36 7.17
N VAL A 56 4.98 -1.84 8.34
CA VAL A 56 5.21 -0.97 9.50
C VAL A 56 6.28 0.06 9.23
N THR A 57 7.42 -0.35 8.68
CA THR A 57 8.54 0.58 8.38
C THR A 57 8.16 1.60 7.31
N MET A 58 7.44 1.19 6.27
CA MET A 58 6.89 2.11 5.27
C MET A 58 5.86 3.07 5.85
N GLY A 59 5.00 2.61 6.75
CA GLY A 59 4.02 3.44 7.45
C GLY A 59 4.68 4.60 8.18
N PHE A 60 5.78 4.33 8.92
CA PHE A 60 6.59 5.41 9.52
C PHE A 60 7.18 6.37 8.48
N GLY A 61 7.69 5.85 7.36
CA GLY A 61 8.16 6.67 6.24
C GLY A 61 7.10 7.61 5.69
N TYR A 62 5.85 7.15 5.59
CA TYR A 62 4.73 7.98 5.14
C TYR A 62 4.29 9.01 6.17
N VAL A 63 4.36 8.71 7.47
CA VAL A 63 4.16 9.73 8.53
C VAL A 63 5.20 10.84 8.40
N VAL A 64 6.48 10.48 8.20
CA VAL A 64 7.55 11.47 7.97
C VAL A 64 7.27 12.28 6.71
N ALA A 65 6.91 11.62 5.60
CA ALA A 65 6.58 12.31 4.36
C ALA A 65 5.37 13.24 4.48
N ALA A 66 4.39 12.93 5.33
CA ALA A 66 3.24 13.78 5.58
C ALA A 66 3.62 15.11 6.26
N THR A 67 4.74 15.18 6.98
CA THR A 67 5.21 16.43 7.61
C THR A 67 5.62 17.46 6.57
N ASP A 68 6.32 17.06 5.51
CA ASP A 68 6.67 17.90 4.37
C ASP A 68 6.70 17.07 3.07
N PRO A 69 5.55 16.95 2.37
CA PRO A 69 5.44 16.09 1.18
C PRO A 69 6.31 16.55 0.00
N LEU A 70 6.63 17.85 -0.07
CA LEU A 70 7.42 18.41 -1.17
C LEU A 70 8.91 18.10 -1.01
N ARG A 71 9.40 18.01 0.23
CA ARG A 71 10.77 17.55 0.50
C ARG A 71 10.91 16.03 0.37
N HIS A 72 9.82 15.29 0.54
CA HIS A 72 9.82 13.83 0.62
C HIS A 72 9.15 13.16 -0.60
N LEU A 73 9.37 13.71 -1.81
CA LEU A 73 8.79 13.18 -3.05
C LEU A 73 9.08 11.70 -3.30
N ALA A 74 10.24 11.20 -2.88
CA ALA A 74 10.61 9.80 -3.01
C ALA A 74 9.60 8.87 -2.32
N TRP A 75 9.07 9.25 -1.15
CA TRP A 75 8.07 8.45 -0.43
C TRP A 75 6.74 8.36 -1.19
N ILE A 76 6.35 9.44 -1.86
CA ILE A 76 5.15 9.45 -2.71
C ILE A 76 5.37 8.56 -3.95
N GLN A 77 6.56 8.63 -4.57
CA GLN A 77 6.91 7.76 -5.69
C GLN A 77 6.92 6.29 -5.30
N VAL A 78 7.46 5.95 -4.12
CA VAL A 78 7.42 4.60 -3.55
C VAL A 78 5.97 4.16 -3.32
N ALA A 79 5.09 5.04 -2.84
CA ALA A 79 3.66 4.71 -2.68
C ALA A 79 2.95 4.40 -3.99
N ILE A 80 3.21 5.21 -5.03
CA ILE A 80 2.70 4.96 -6.38
C ILE A 80 3.22 3.63 -6.92
N ALA A 81 4.53 3.40 -6.83
CA ALA A 81 5.18 2.19 -7.33
C ALA A 81 4.67 0.94 -6.61
N ARG A 82 4.60 0.97 -5.27
CA ARG A 82 4.05 -0.13 -4.46
C ARG A 82 2.62 -0.45 -4.88
N GLY A 83 1.72 0.53 -4.86
CA GLY A 83 0.32 0.28 -5.20
C GLY A 83 0.15 -0.22 -6.65
N ALA A 84 0.94 0.30 -7.59
CA ALA A 84 0.89 -0.16 -8.98
C ALA A 84 1.37 -1.61 -9.10
N LEU A 85 2.47 -1.96 -8.42
CA LEU A 85 3.01 -3.32 -8.41
C LEU A 85 2.04 -4.30 -7.74
N GLU A 86 1.47 -3.96 -6.59
CA GLU A 86 0.48 -4.77 -5.88
C GLU A 86 -0.78 -4.99 -6.73
N PHE A 87 -1.27 -3.92 -7.39
CA PHE A 87 -2.41 -3.99 -8.30
C PHE A 87 -2.14 -4.93 -9.47
N VAL A 88 -1.02 -4.75 -10.18
CA VAL A 88 -0.63 -5.59 -11.32
C VAL A 88 -0.41 -7.03 -10.89
N LEU A 89 0.30 -7.25 -9.78
CA LEU A 89 0.55 -8.60 -9.25
C LEU A 89 -0.77 -9.32 -8.93
N GLY A 90 -1.69 -8.65 -8.24
CA GLY A 90 -2.99 -9.22 -7.89
C GLY A 90 -3.82 -9.57 -9.13
N LEU A 91 -3.81 -8.73 -10.17
CA LEU A 91 -4.46 -9.05 -11.45
C LEU A 91 -3.81 -10.24 -12.15
N VAL A 92 -2.48 -10.32 -12.17
CA VAL A 92 -1.74 -11.45 -12.77
C VAL A 92 -2.04 -12.75 -12.03
N TYR A 93 -2.08 -12.73 -10.70
CA TYR A 93 -2.33 -13.93 -9.91
C TYR A 93 -3.78 -14.39 -9.99
N LEU A 94 -4.72 -13.43 -10.05
CA LEU A 94 -6.12 -13.71 -10.32
C LEU A 94 -6.31 -14.31 -11.72
N GLY A 95 -5.69 -13.73 -12.75
CA GLY A 95 -5.77 -14.23 -14.12
C GLY A 95 -5.13 -15.60 -14.32
N ARG A 96 -4.13 -15.95 -13.50
CA ARG A 96 -3.50 -17.28 -13.47
C ARG A 96 -4.26 -18.30 -12.61
N GLY A 97 -5.33 -17.89 -11.92
CA GLY A 97 -6.06 -18.75 -11.00
C GLY A 97 -5.26 -19.17 -9.76
N ILE A 98 -4.19 -18.43 -9.41
CA ILE A 98 -3.38 -18.68 -8.20
C ILE A 98 -4.17 -18.25 -6.95
N VAL A 99 -4.94 -17.17 -7.08
CA VAL A 99 -5.80 -16.63 -6.03
C VAL A 99 -7.22 -16.48 -6.57
N SER A 100 -8.20 -16.66 -5.71
CA SER A 100 -9.61 -16.41 -6.00
C SER A 100 -9.96 -14.93 -5.85
N TRP A 101 -11.11 -14.53 -6.39
CA TRP A 101 -11.59 -13.15 -6.23
C TRP A 101 -11.76 -12.73 -4.76
N PRO A 102 -12.38 -13.52 -3.86
CA PRO A 102 -12.51 -13.14 -2.45
C PRO A 102 -11.16 -12.92 -1.75
N GLN A 103 -10.14 -13.68 -2.12
CA GLN A 103 -8.78 -13.55 -1.58
C GLN A 103 -8.08 -12.27 -2.05
N ALA A 104 -8.23 -11.92 -3.33
CA ALA A 104 -7.46 -10.84 -3.95
C ALA A 104 -8.18 -9.50 -4.03
N ALA A 105 -9.52 -9.48 -4.02
CA ALA A 105 -10.32 -8.31 -4.36
C ALA A 105 -9.99 -7.09 -3.49
N PHE A 106 -9.90 -7.27 -2.18
CA PHE A 106 -9.58 -6.17 -1.26
C PHE A 106 -8.21 -5.56 -1.58
N GLY A 107 -7.17 -6.40 -1.71
CA GLY A 107 -5.82 -5.94 -2.02
C GLY A 107 -5.73 -5.24 -3.37
N VAL A 108 -6.31 -5.83 -4.42
CA VAL A 108 -6.34 -5.25 -5.77
C VAL A 108 -7.08 -3.91 -5.79
N ILE A 109 -8.29 -3.84 -5.23
CA ILE A 109 -9.09 -2.61 -5.26
C ILE A 109 -8.41 -1.52 -4.44
N ALA A 110 -7.93 -1.82 -3.23
CA ALA A 110 -7.25 -0.85 -2.37
C ALA A 110 -5.97 -0.32 -3.04
N ALA A 111 -5.15 -1.21 -3.59
CA ALA A 111 -3.92 -0.83 -4.29
C ALA A 111 -4.20 0.07 -5.50
N GLY A 112 -5.17 -0.30 -6.34
CA GLY A 112 -5.58 0.51 -7.49
C GLY A 112 -6.08 1.90 -7.10
N LEU A 113 -6.94 1.99 -6.08
CA LEU A 113 -7.47 3.27 -5.59
C LEU A 113 -6.37 4.17 -5.02
N ILE A 114 -5.47 3.62 -4.20
CA ILE A 114 -4.35 4.35 -3.62
C ILE A 114 -3.41 4.87 -4.72
N THR A 115 -3.06 4.04 -5.70
CA THR A 115 -2.22 4.45 -6.83
C THR A 115 -2.84 5.59 -7.61
N VAL A 116 -4.13 5.50 -7.96
CA VAL A 116 -4.84 6.57 -8.67
C VAL A 116 -4.88 7.86 -7.83
N ALA A 117 -5.15 7.75 -6.52
CA ALA A 117 -5.20 8.89 -5.63
C ALA A 117 -3.84 9.62 -5.56
N TYR A 118 -2.73 8.88 -5.40
CA TYR A 118 -1.40 9.49 -5.39
C TYR A 118 -1.03 10.09 -6.74
N LEU A 119 -1.35 9.43 -7.87
CA LEU A 119 -1.10 9.97 -9.20
C LEU A 119 -1.87 11.28 -9.46
N ALA A 120 -3.12 11.36 -8.99
CA ALA A 120 -3.96 12.54 -9.11
C ALA A 120 -3.47 13.72 -8.26
N LEU A 121 -2.91 13.43 -7.08
CA LEU A 121 -2.41 14.42 -6.12
C LEU A 121 -0.91 14.67 -6.22
N TYR A 122 -0.21 13.97 -7.12
CA TYR A 122 1.23 14.08 -7.28
C TYR A 122 1.63 15.54 -7.55
N PRO A 123 2.57 16.12 -6.78
CA PRO A 123 3.02 17.48 -7.00
C PRO A 123 3.79 17.53 -8.33
N ARG A 124 3.12 18.02 -9.38
CA ARG A 124 3.80 18.31 -10.65
C ARG A 124 4.52 19.66 -10.48
N PRO A 125 5.79 19.77 -10.88
CA PRO A 125 6.41 21.08 -11.05
C PRO A 125 5.46 21.93 -11.88
N ALA A 126 5.11 23.13 -11.40
CA ALA A 126 4.38 24.07 -12.20
C ALA A 126 5.20 24.24 -13.48
N ARG A 127 4.66 23.79 -14.60
CA ARG A 127 5.27 23.99 -15.91
C ARG A 127 5.45 25.49 -16.00
N THR A 128 6.69 25.95 -15.84
CA THR A 128 7.06 27.33 -16.06
C THR A 128 6.42 27.71 -17.38
N ALA A 129 5.63 28.80 -17.35
CA ALA A 129 5.27 29.50 -18.56
C ALA A 129 6.58 29.79 -19.30
N ALA A 130 6.92 28.94 -20.25
CA ALA A 130 7.96 29.22 -21.22
C ALA A 130 7.27 30.07 -22.29
N SER A 131 7.20 31.36 -21.97
CA SER A 131 7.21 32.47 -22.91
C SER A 131 8.45 32.43 -23.79
#